data_AF-A0A6P0S7V3-F1
#
_entry.id   AF-A0A6P0S7V3-F1
#
_cell.length_a   1.000
_cell.length_b   1.000
_cell.length_c   1.000
_cell.angle_alpha   90.00
_cell.angle_beta   90.00
_cell.angle_gamma   90.00
#
_symmetry.space_group_name_H-M   'P 1'
#
loop_
_entity.id
_entity.type
_entity.pdbx_description
1 polymer ?
#
loop_
_entity_poly.entity_id
_entity_poly.type
_entity_poly.pdbx_seq_one_letter_code
_entity_poly.pdbx_strand_id
1 'polypeptide(L)'
;MNGIIYPTLDLFLYDLRNSVGAAQEELQTNRDFFQKKLPEDLHEVLFQQDTVFEDDYLELLPNIKEFQTSDEPYPFQGYYYPVRLNDLYGLLLDCSINNQTEAQSTASFKEIKAEIEERLNHQSATIGKTWMISGWLPQPNPNPPEHLAQACYKALMPGSNWERDLEGQGQFLGAAIFELSHYRLIIPEETASPTTIQSVQENQHVIIILYPDRATAEKSAQFYHHWLRLFSYRHKILWAYARSQFLKRTMKNRSTDLDQHRQSISQNQTNYQEKKLRDTLVRAQDSIKNYTIELYQLEFQGGIIEINLSNYEKRLETINERSQAIVADNLSCFDKFIKLVTDKYLLQIAKDAENLKRILKLQEDTINVV
;
A
#
# COMPACT_ATOMS: atom_id res chain seq x y z
N MET A 1 20.94 -26.30 11.75
CA MET A 1 19.60 -25.93 12.25
C MET A 1 19.16 -24.69 11.47
N ASN A 2 17.98 -24.72 10.84
CA ASN A 2 17.41 -23.58 10.12
C ASN A 2 16.38 -22.91 11.02
N GLY A 3 16.84 -22.12 11.98
CA GLY A 3 15.94 -21.50 12.94
C GLY A 3 16.37 -20.11 13.34
N ILE A 4 15.40 -19.35 13.85
CA ILE A 4 15.53 -17.95 14.27
C ILE A 4 15.11 -17.89 15.73
N ILE A 5 15.88 -17.18 16.54
CA ILE A 5 15.50 -16.91 17.92
C ILE A 5 14.55 -15.72 17.92
N TYR A 6 13.47 -15.83 18.69
CA TYR A 6 12.42 -14.82 18.78
C TYR A 6 11.84 -14.40 17.43
N PRO A 7 11.31 -15.37 16.65
CA PRO A 7 10.70 -15.05 15.36
C PRO A 7 9.52 -14.10 15.58
N THR A 8 9.57 -12.98 14.89
CA THR A 8 8.61 -11.88 15.01
C THR A 8 8.11 -11.54 13.61
N LEU A 9 6.80 -11.39 13.49
CA LEU A 9 6.13 -10.95 12.28
C LEU A 9 5.36 -9.67 12.59
N ASP A 10 5.72 -8.61 11.89
CA ASP A 10 5.00 -7.36 11.96
C ASP A 10 4.14 -7.19 10.72
N LEU A 11 2.87 -6.85 10.91
CA LEU A 11 2.01 -6.37 9.85
C LEU A 11 1.87 -4.85 9.93
N PHE A 12 2.38 -4.17 8.91
CA PHE A 12 2.09 -2.76 8.65
C PHE A 12 0.91 -2.68 7.68
N LEU A 13 -0.22 -2.15 8.13
CA LEU A 13 -1.46 -2.05 7.37
C LEU A 13 -1.91 -0.59 7.24
N TYR A 14 -2.45 -0.22 6.08
CA TYR A 14 -2.86 1.15 5.78
C TYR A 14 -4.27 1.23 5.25
N ASP A 15 -5.08 2.08 5.88
CA ASP A 15 -6.43 2.40 5.48
C ASP A 15 -6.62 3.88 5.18
N LEU A 16 -7.47 4.18 4.20
CA LEU A 16 -7.88 5.54 3.91
C LEU A 16 -8.68 6.09 5.10
N ARG A 17 -8.31 7.28 5.59
CA ARG A 17 -9.11 8.01 6.58
C ARG A 17 -10.10 8.93 5.89
N ASN A 18 -9.62 9.76 4.97
CA ASN A 18 -10.44 10.70 4.23
C ASN A 18 -9.82 11.02 2.88
N SER A 19 -10.66 11.10 1.84
CA SER A 19 -10.28 11.64 0.54
C SER A 19 -10.44 13.16 0.52
N VAL A 20 -9.83 13.83 -0.48
CA VAL A 20 -9.98 15.27 -0.67
C VAL A 20 -11.45 15.58 -1.00
N GLY A 21 -12.08 16.43 -0.20
CA GLY A 21 -13.49 16.79 -0.36
C GLY A 21 -14.48 15.75 0.20
N ALA A 22 -14.00 14.75 0.95
CA ALA A 22 -14.83 13.75 1.59
C ALA A 22 -15.87 14.38 2.53
N ALA A 23 -17.10 13.88 2.46
CA ALA A 23 -18.15 14.22 3.42
C ALA A 23 -17.88 13.56 4.79
N GLN A 24 -18.47 14.10 5.85
CA GLN A 24 -18.35 13.55 7.20
C GLN A 24 -18.81 12.08 7.28
N GLU A 25 -19.78 11.68 6.45
CA GLU A 25 -20.27 10.30 6.34
C GLU A 25 -19.20 9.32 5.81
N GLU A 26 -18.36 9.76 4.86
CA GLU A 26 -17.25 8.95 4.33
C GLU A 26 -16.18 8.74 5.40
N LEU A 27 -15.85 9.80 6.16
CA LEU A 27 -14.92 9.68 7.29
C LEU A 27 -15.43 8.67 8.32
N GLN A 28 -16.73 8.72 8.67
CA GLN A 28 -17.29 7.76 9.63
C GLN A 28 -17.26 6.33 9.08
N THR A 29 -17.58 6.15 7.79
CA THR A 29 -17.50 4.84 7.13
C THR A 29 -16.08 4.26 7.20
N ASN A 30 -15.07 5.10 6.94
CA ASN A 30 -13.67 4.71 7.00
C ASN A 30 -13.21 4.39 8.43
N ARG A 31 -13.68 5.16 9.42
CA ARG A 31 -13.45 4.88 10.85
C ARG A 31 -14.02 3.53 11.25
N ASP A 32 -15.28 3.26 10.92
CA ASP A 32 -15.94 1.99 11.21
C ASP A 32 -15.21 0.82 10.55
N PHE A 33 -14.70 1.01 9.33
CA PHE A 33 -13.92 0.01 8.61
C PHE A 33 -12.56 -0.27 9.26
N PHE A 34 -11.86 0.77 9.74
CA PHE A 34 -10.60 0.61 10.44
C PHE A 34 -10.79 -0.05 11.82
N GLN A 35 -11.81 0.37 12.56
CA GLN A 35 -12.15 -0.12 13.89
C GLN A 35 -12.44 -1.63 13.93
N LYS A 36 -13.06 -2.18 12.87
CA LYS A 36 -13.31 -3.64 12.74
C LYS A 36 -12.06 -4.52 12.76
N LYS A 37 -10.87 -3.94 12.56
CA LYS A 37 -9.58 -4.65 12.60
C LYS A 37 -8.98 -4.77 14.00
N LEU A 38 -9.58 -4.08 14.96
CA LEU A 38 -9.09 -3.94 16.32
C LEU A 38 -10.05 -4.63 17.30
N PRO A 39 -9.55 -5.13 18.43
CA PRO A 39 -10.37 -5.67 19.52
C PRO A 39 -11.49 -4.73 19.95
N GLU A 40 -12.66 -5.29 20.26
CA GLU A 40 -13.87 -4.54 20.63
C GLU A 40 -13.66 -3.61 21.84
N ASP A 41 -12.79 -3.98 22.78
CA ASP A 41 -12.48 -3.17 23.95
C ASP A 41 -11.70 -1.88 23.62
N LEU A 42 -11.12 -1.76 22.43
CA LEU A 42 -10.45 -0.54 21.97
C LEU A 42 -11.41 0.45 21.28
N HIS A 43 -12.62 0.01 20.93
CA HIS A 43 -13.52 0.76 20.04
C HIS A 43 -13.93 2.12 20.60
N GLU A 44 -14.18 2.21 21.90
CA GLU A 44 -14.60 3.45 22.54
C GLU A 44 -13.47 4.50 22.65
N VAL A 45 -12.21 4.06 22.67
CA VAL A 45 -11.04 4.93 22.91
C VAL A 45 -10.29 5.32 21.64
N LEU A 46 -10.40 4.52 20.57
CA LEU A 46 -9.57 4.58 19.36
C LEU A 46 -9.53 5.96 18.68
N PHE A 47 -10.65 6.70 18.67
CA PHE A 47 -10.74 7.98 17.97
C PHE A 47 -10.86 9.18 18.92
N GLN A 48 -10.71 8.98 20.23
CA GLN A 48 -10.80 10.09 21.21
C GLN A 48 -9.69 11.12 21.02
N GLN A 49 -8.51 10.67 20.55
CA GLN A 49 -7.37 11.54 20.27
C GLN A 49 -7.36 12.07 18.83
N ASP A 50 -8.19 11.55 17.93
CA ASP A 50 -8.25 11.96 16.51
C ASP A 50 -8.94 13.32 16.36
N THR A 51 -8.20 14.37 16.68
CA THR A 51 -8.65 15.76 16.57
C THR A 51 -8.61 16.26 15.12
N VAL A 52 -9.25 17.40 14.85
CA VAL A 52 -9.26 18.02 13.51
C VAL A 52 -7.88 18.57 13.11
N PHE A 53 -6.94 18.70 14.04
CA PHE A 53 -5.64 19.28 13.77
C PHE A 53 -4.80 18.36 12.88
N GLU A 54 -4.14 18.93 11.86
CA GLU A 54 -3.30 18.20 10.90
C GLU A 54 -1.94 17.86 11.50
N ASP A 55 -1.90 16.90 12.41
CA ASP A 55 -0.64 16.29 12.82
C ASP A 55 -0.25 15.20 11.81
N ASP A 56 0.98 15.29 11.31
CA ASP A 56 1.56 14.32 10.36
C ASP A 56 1.71 12.91 10.95
N TYR A 57 1.61 12.77 12.27
CA TYR A 57 1.66 11.51 13.01
C TYR A 57 0.96 11.66 14.35
N LEU A 58 0.02 10.77 14.63
CA LEU A 58 -0.69 10.75 15.89
C LEU A 58 -0.94 9.29 16.30
N GLU A 59 -0.56 8.93 17.52
CA GLU A 59 -0.93 7.65 18.11
C GLU A 59 -2.41 7.69 18.49
N LEU A 60 -3.16 6.65 18.14
CA LEU A 60 -4.61 6.62 18.39
C LEU A 60 -4.96 6.05 19.76
N LEU A 61 -4.03 5.34 20.41
CA LEU A 61 -4.20 4.81 21.75
C LEU A 61 -3.27 5.52 22.74
N PRO A 62 -3.74 5.80 23.96
CA PRO A 62 -2.89 6.38 25.01
C PRO A 62 -1.84 5.40 25.53
N ASN A 63 -2.09 4.09 25.40
CA ASN A 63 -1.18 3.03 25.81
C ASN A 63 -1.22 1.92 24.76
N ILE A 64 -0.09 1.21 24.60
CA ILE A 64 0.01 0.06 23.71
C ILE A 64 -0.92 -1.06 24.22
N LYS A 65 -1.71 -1.65 23.33
CA LYS A 65 -2.55 -2.81 23.64
C LYS A 65 -1.78 -4.09 23.34
N GLU A 66 -1.24 -4.70 24.39
CA GLU A 66 -0.54 -5.98 24.31
C GLU A 66 -1.49 -7.18 24.40
N PHE A 67 -1.01 -8.33 23.90
CA PHE A 67 -1.66 -9.62 24.05
C PHE A 67 -0.63 -10.73 24.26
N GLN A 68 -1.05 -11.82 24.90
CA GLN A 68 -0.28 -13.05 25.06
C GLN A 68 -1.22 -14.27 24.98
N THR A 69 -0.75 -15.36 24.39
CA THR A 69 -1.41 -16.67 24.40
C THR A 69 -0.56 -17.68 25.16
N SER A 70 -1.23 -18.67 25.76
CA SER A 70 -0.58 -19.77 26.48
C SER A 70 -0.61 -21.08 25.69
N ASP A 71 -0.97 -21.03 24.41
CA ASP A 71 -1.24 -22.20 23.59
C ASP A 71 0.04 -22.91 23.17
N GLU A 72 0.07 -24.23 23.29
CA GLU A 72 1.13 -25.05 22.71
C GLU A 72 0.83 -25.38 21.23
N PRO A 73 1.84 -25.46 20.35
CA PRO A 73 3.28 -25.42 20.65
C PRO A 73 3.90 -24.01 20.63
N TYR A 74 3.12 -22.96 20.35
CA TYR A 74 3.64 -21.60 20.16
C TYR A 74 2.96 -20.59 21.10
N PRO A 75 3.58 -20.21 22.23
CA PRO A 75 3.08 -19.12 23.05
C PRO A 75 3.31 -17.80 22.32
N PHE A 76 2.25 -17.20 21.78
CA PHE A 76 2.34 -15.94 21.05
C PHE A 76 2.31 -14.75 22.00
N GLN A 77 2.98 -13.68 21.62
CA GLN A 77 2.82 -12.36 22.23
C GLN A 77 2.94 -11.28 21.19
N GLY A 78 2.37 -10.12 21.46
CA GLY A 78 2.51 -8.97 20.58
C GLY A 78 1.62 -7.83 20.99
N TYR A 79 1.39 -6.90 20.07
CA TYR A 79 0.62 -5.69 20.37
C TYR A 79 -0.03 -5.05 19.14
N TYR A 80 -1.07 -4.26 19.41
CA TYR A 80 -1.69 -3.36 18.44
C TYR A 80 -1.17 -1.94 18.66
N TYR A 81 -0.73 -1.31 17.57
CA TYR A 81 -0.29 0.08 17.56
C TYR A 81 -0.93 0.85 16.39
N PRO A 82 -2.17 1.32 16.57
CA PRO A 82 -2.88 2.11 15.58
C PRO A 82 -2.45 3.59 15.64
N VAL A 83 -2.31 4.20 14.47
CA VAL A 83 -1.88 5.59 14.31
C VAL A 83 -2.71 6.27 13.22
N ARG A 84 -2.75 7.60 13.25
CA ARG A 84 -3.13 8.43 12.11
C ARG A 84 -1.87 8.96 11.44
N LEU A 85 -1.80 8.78 10.11
CA LEU A 85 -0.76 9.29 9.23
C LEU A 85 -1.41 10.24 8.23
N ASN A 86 -1.71 11.47 8.67
CA ASN A 86 -2.45 12.46 7.90
C ASN A 86 -3.82 11.92 7.42
N ASP A 87 -3.98 11.68 6.12
CA ASP A 87 -5.15 11.16 5.41
C ASP A 87 -5.30 9.63 5.48
N LEU A 88 -4.42 8.94 6.23
CA LEU A 88 -4.49 7.50 6.47
C LEU A 88 -4.65 7.15 7.95
N TYR A 89 -5.26 6.00 8.20
CA TYR A 89 -5.02 5.21 9.40
C TYR A 89 -3.95 4.15 9.11
N GLY A 90 -2.97 4.04 10.00
CA GLY A 90 -1.96 2.98 10.00
C GLY A 90 -2.18 2.04 11.18
N LEU A 91 -1.94 0.74 10.98
CA LEU A 91 -1.89 -0.25 12.05
C LEU A 91 -0.59 -1.03 11.95
N LEU A 92 0.20 -1.00 13.02
CA LEU A 92 1.22 -2.00 13.27
C LEU A 92 0.62 -3.07 14.20
N LEU A 93 0.55 -4.30 13.70
CA LEU A 93 0.19 -5.47 14.49
C LEU A 93 1.41 -6.38 14.56
N ASP A 94 2.05 -6.39 15.73
CA ASP A 94 3.19 -7.23 16.07
C ASP A 94 2.70 -8.60 16.59
N CYS A 95 3.37 -9.67 16.18
CA CYS A 95 3.23 -10.97 16.80
C CYS A 95 4.57 -11.72 16.77
N SER A 96 4.98 -12.25 17.92
CA SER A 96 6.20 -13.01 18.11
C SER A 96 5.93 -14.30 18.88
N ILE A 97 6.80 -15.30 18.70
CA ILE A 97 6.84 -16.44 19.61
C ILE A 97 7.62 -16.02 20.84
N ASN A 98 7.03 -16.17 22.02
CA ASN A 98 7.61 -15.82 23.31
C ASN A 98 8.70 -16.83 23.73
N ASN A 99 9.78 -16.90 22.94
CA ASN A 99 10.97 -17.68 23.19
C ASN A 99 12.20 -16.92 22.69
N GLN A 100 12.92 -16.30 23.64
CA GLN A 100 14.09 -15.48 23.37
C GLN A 100 15.42 -16.25 23.45
N THR A 101 15.38 -17.56 23.67
CA THR A 101 16.58 -18.37 23.93
C THR A 101 16.80 -19.47 22.91
N GLU A 102 15.73 -20.12 22.45
CA GLU A 102 15.83 -21.26 21.55
C GLU A 102 15.39 -20.89 20.13
N ALA A 103 16.20 -21.33 19.16
CA ALA A 103 15.90 -21.12 17.75
C ALA A 103 14.65 -21.91 17.35
N GLN A 104 13.66 -21.19 16.83
CA GLN A 104 12.41 -21.72 16.31
C GLN A 104 12.54 -22.02 14.82
N SER A 105 11.85 -23.05 14.34
CA SER A 105 11.81 -23.37 12.90
C SER A 105 11.26 -22.20 12.09
N THR A 106 11.82 -21.93 10.91
CA THR A 106 11.27 -20.92 9.98
C THR A 106 9.85 -21.24 9.53
N ALA A 107 9.40 -22.50 9.67
CA ALA A 107 8.01 -22.89 9.42
C ALA A 107 7.01 -22.21 10.37
N SER A 108 7.47 -21.74 11.54
CA SER A 108 6.62 -21.04 12.52
C SER A 108 5.97 -19.77 11.97
N PHE A 109 6.56 -19.09 10.98
CA PHE A 109 5.97 -17.90 10.36
C PHE A 109 4.60 -18.15 9.70
N LYS A 110 4.30 -19.41 9.34
CA LYS A 110 2.96 -19.77 8.89
C LYS A 110 1.93 -19.62 10.02
N GLU A 111 2.28 -20.05 11.22
CA GLU A 111 1.40 -20.01 12.40
C GLU A 111 1.31 -18.59 12.95
N ILE A 112 2.42 -17.84 13.01
CA ILE A 112 2.41 -16.42 13.41
C ILE A 112 1.52 -15.60 12.47
N LYS A 113 1.58 -15.87 11.16
CA LYS A 113 0.70 -15.20 10.18
C LYS A 113 -0.77 -15.53 10.40
N ALA A 114 -1.10 -16.80 10.67
CA ALA A 114 -2.47 -17.21 10.96
C ALA A 114 -3.03 -16.51 12.21
N GLU A 115 -2.21 -16.39 13.26
CA GLU A 115 -2.56 -15.64 14.47
C GLU A 115 -2.84 -14.15 14.16
N ILE A 116 -1.99 -13.51 13.36
CA ILE A 116 -2.21 -12.12 12.94
C ILE A 116 -3.50 -11.98 12.11
N GLU A 117 -3.76 -12.90 11.16
CA GLU A 117 -4.96 -12.85 10.31
C GLU A 117 -6.25 -13.03 11.13
N GLU A 118 -6.25 -13.92 12.13
CA GLU A 118 -7.36 -14.08 13.07
C GLU A 118 -7.58 -12.80 13.90
N ARG A 119 -6.49 -12.22 14.43
CA ARG A 119 -6.53 -10.97 15.20
C ARG A 119 -7.02 -9.75 14.43
N LEU A 120 -6.94 -9.78 13.11
CA LEU A 120 -7.47 -8.74 12.22
C LEU A 120 -8.93 -8.99 11.83
N ASN A 121 -9.58 -10.02 12.37
CA ASN A 121 -10.91 -10.45 11.96
C ASN A 121 -10.99 -10.68 10.44
N HIS A 122 -9.91 -11.18 9.84
CA HIS A 122 -9.76 -11.41 8.39
C HIS A 122 -10.04 -10.17 7.51
N GLN A 123 -9.92 -8.97 8.09
CA GLN A 123 -10.16 -7.73 7.36
C GLN A 123 -8.98 -7.37 6.46
N SER A 124 -9.28 -6.77 5.31
CA SER A 124 -8.27 -6.29 4.37
C SER A 124 -7.97 -4.79 4.57
N ALA A 125 -6.79 -4.37 4.12
CA ALA A 125 -6.41 -2.96 4.03
C ALA A 125 -7.10 -2.29 2.84
N THR A 126 -7.34 -0.98 2.85
CA THR A 126 -7.86 -0.26 1.66
C THR A 126 -6.74 0.31 0.78
N ILE A 127 -5.57 0.61 1.36
CA ILE A 127 -4.42 1.19 0.63
C ILE A 127 -3.32 0.17 0.38
N GLY A 128 -2.94 -0.61 1.39
CA GLY A 128 -1.89 -1.61 1.24
C GLY A 128 -1.42 -2.20 2.55
N LYS A 129 -0.54 -3.20 2.45
CA LYS A 129 0.08 -3.85 3.61
C LYS A 129 1.51 -4.30 3.33
N THR A 130 2.31 -4.37 4.39
CA THR A 130 3.68 -4.91 4.37
C THR A 130 3.87 -5.84 5.53
N TRP A 131 4.39 -7.02 5.23
CA TRP A 131 4.85 -7.95 6.26
C TRP A 131 6.33 -7.69 6.51
N MET A 132 6.75 -7.64 7.76
CA MET A 132 8.16 -7.62 8.12
C MET A 132 8.47 -8.81 9.00
N ILE A 133 9.35 -9.68 8.50
CA ILE A 133 9.89 -10.80 9.25
C ILE A 133 11.13 -10.30 9.99
N SER A 134 11.20 -10.58 11.29
CA SER A 134 12.38 -10.28 12.09
C SER A 134 12.68 -11.33 13.16
N GLY A 135 13.89 -11.24 13.71
CA GLY A 135 14.43 -12.12 14.74
C GLY A 135 15.95 -12.16 14.65
N TRP A 136 16.61 -12.82 15.61
CA TRP A 136 18.08 -12.89 15.62
C TRP A 136 18.61 -14.30 15.42
N LEU A 137 19.84 -14.35 14.90
CA LEU A 137 20.50 -15.58 14.52
C LEU A 137 21.08 -16.31 15.75
N PRO A 138 20.94 -17.64 15.85
CA PRO A 138 21.62 -18.42 16.89
C PRO A 138 23.14 -18.38 16.68
N GLN A 139 23.91 -18.36 17.76
CA GLN A 139 25.38 -18.34 17.71
C GLN A 139 25.95 -19.69 18.21
N PRO A 140 26.84 -20.36 17.45
CA PRO A 140 27.29 -20.02 16.10
C PRO A 140 26.20 -20.31 15.04
N ASN A 141 26.05 -19.42 14.05
CA ASN A 141 25.13 -19.65 12.92
C ASN A 141 25.87 -20.39 11.78
N PRO A 142 25.48 -21.62 11.43
CA PRO A 142 26.14 -22.36 10.35
C PRO A 142 25.72 -21.92 8.94
N ASN A 143 24.64 -21.15 8.79
CA ASN A 143 24.05 -20.84 7.48
C ASN A 143 24.17 -19.35 7.12
N PRO A 144 24.38 -19.00 5.84
CA PRO A 144 24.22 -17.63 5.37
C PRO A 144 22.81 -17.09 5.69
N PRO A 145 22.66 -15.82 6.10
CA PRO A 145 21.36 -15.22 6.39
C PRO A 145 20.36 -15.34 5.23
N GLU A 146 20.82 -15.31 3.98
CA GLU A 146 19.97 -15.44 2.79
C GLU A 146 19.21 -16.78 2.74
N HIS A 147 19.86 -17.90 3.08
CA HIS A 147 19.18 -19.21 3.10
C HIS A 147 18.06 -19.25 4.14
N LEU A 148 18.23 -18.58 5.29
CA LEU A 148 17.19 -18.44 6.30
C LEU A 148 16.07 -17.52 5.81
N ALA A 149 16.40 -16.40 5.19
CA ALA A 149 15.41 -15.47 4.63
C ALA A 149 14.53 -16.13 3.56
N GLN A 150 15.13 -16.93 2.66
CA GLN A 150 14.41 -17.73 1.67
C GLN A 150 13.41 -18.70 2.32
N ALA A 151 13.84 -19.40 3.37
CA ALA A 151 12.99 -20.34 4.10
C ALA A 151 11.84 -19.63 4.83
N CYS A 152 12.09 -18.46 5.40
CA CYS A 152 11.06 -17.63 6.05
C CYS A 152 10.04 -17.10 5.03
N TYR A 153 10.51 -16.58 3.90
CA TYR A 153 9.66 -16.08 2.83
C TYR A 153 8.72 -17.16 2.30
N LYS A 154 9.26 -18.36 2.04
CA LYS A 154 8.49 -19.52 1.59
C LYS A 154 7.45 -19.98 2.62
N ALA A 155 7.77 -19.89 3.91
CA ALA A 155 6.84 -20.23 4.98
C ALA A 155 5.70 -19.21 5.11
N LEU A 156 6.02 -17.91 5.04
CA LEU A 156 5.04 -16.82 5.13
C LEU A 156 4.12 -16.76 3.90
N MET A 157 4.68 -17.01 2.72
CA MET A 157 4.01 -16.85 1.43
C MET A 157 4.12 -18.15 0.60
N PRO A 158 3.28 -19.16 0.87
CA PRO A 158 3.27 -20.39 0.07
C PRO A 158 2.99 -20.09 -1.41
N GLY A 159 3.83 -20.61 -2.31
CA GLY A 159 3.72 -20.37 -3.76
C GLY A 159 4.43 -19.10 -4.26
N SER A 160 5.06 -18.34 -3.37
CA SER A 160 5.97 -17.25 -3.75
C SER A 160 7.24 -17.76 -4.45
N ASN A 161 7.93 -16.88 -5.17
CA ASN A 161 9.16 -17.21 -5.89
C ASN A 161 10.24 -16.20 -5.51
N TRP A 162 11.26 -16.64 -4.77
CA TRP A 162 12.32 -15.77 -4.27
C TRP A 162 13.05 -15.03 -5.39
N GLU A 163 13.46 -15.75 -6.44
CA GLU A 163 14.26 -15.18 -7.53
C GLU A 163 13.50 -14.12 -8.32
N ARG A 164 12.17 -14.27 -8.44
CA ARG A 164 11.28 -13.33 -9.11
C ARG A 164 10.93 -12.14 -8.23
N ASP A 165 10.70 -12.40 -6.95
CA ASP A 165 10.12 -11.41 -6.03
C ASP A 165 11.20 -10.60 -5.29
N LEU A 166 12.45 -11.06 -5.24
CA LEU A 166 13.56 -10.33 -4.62
C LEU A 166 13.85 -9.03 -5.40
N GLU A 167 13.59 -7.90 -4.76
CA GLU A 167 13.89 -6.57 -5.32
C GLU A 167 15.33 -6.16 -5.03
N GLY A 168 15.82 -6.48 -3.82
CA GLY A 168 17.17 -6.19 -3.41
C GLY A 168 17.52 -6.71 -2.02
N GLN A 169 18.80 -6.59 -1.68
CA GLN A 169 19.35 -6.93 -0.38
C GLN A 169 20.30 -5.83 0.10
N GLY A 170 20.50 -5.74 1.41
CA GLY A 170 21.30 -4.69 2.03
C GLY A 170 21.73 -5.02 3.45
N GLN A 171 22.14 -3.99 4.18
CA GLN A 171 22.48 -4.06 5.60
C GLN A 171 21.78 -2.95 6.39
N PHE A 172 21.20 -3.31 7.53
CA PHE A 172 20.52 -2.39 8.44
C PHE A 172 20.92 -2.69 9.89
N LEU A 173 21.55 -1.74 10.56
CA LEU A 173 22.17 -1.90 11.87
C LEU A 173 23.12 -3.13 11.94
N GLY A 174 23.82 -3.43 10.84
CA GLY A 174 24.64 -4.64 10.71
C GLY A 174 23.86 -5.96 10.54
N ALA A 175 22.52 -5.91 10.50
CA ALA A 175 21.66 -7.03 10.13
C ALA A 175 21.54 -7.17 8.62
N ALA A 176 21.30 -8.40 8.15
CA ALA A 176 20.95 -8.61 6.74
C ALA A 176 19.49 -8.21 6.51
N ILE A 177 19.24 -7.37 5.50
CA ILE A 177 17.89 -6.95 5.09
C ILE A 177 17.62 -7.38 3.65
N PHE A 178 16.41 -7.86 3.38
CA PHE A 178 15.92 -8.26 2.07
C PHE A 178 14.55 -7.62 1.80
N GLU A 179 14.38 -6.99 0.63
CA GLU A 179 13.08 -6.52 0.14
C GLU A 179 12.56 -7.49 -0.91
N LEU A 180 11.34 -7.98 -0.68
CA LEU A 180 10.60 -8.79 -1.64
C LEU A 180 9.29 -8.12 -2.00
N SER A 181 9.03 -7.99 -3.30
CA SER A 181 7.83 -7.38 -3.82
C SER A 181 7.27 -8.16 -5.01
N HIS A 182 5.96 -8.39 -4.99
CA HIS A 182 5.21 -8.86 -6.14
C HIS A 182 4.04 -7.92 -6.40
N TYR A 183 4.19 -7.06 -7.42
CA TYR A 183 3.17 -6.08 -7.79
C TYR A 183 2.65 -6.34 -9.21
N ARG A 184 1.33 -6.48 -9.35
CA ARG A 184 0.65 -6.61 -10.64
C ARG A 184 -0.66 -5.85 -10.63
N LEU A 185 -0.93 -5.12 -11.71
CA LEU A 185 -2.25 -4.57 -11.95
C LEU A 185 -3.17 -5.64 -12.52
N ILE A 186 -4.35 -5.76 -11.94
CA ILE A 186 -5.41 -6.68 -12.38
C ILE A 186 -6.68 -5.87 -12.43
N ILE A 187 -6.98 -5.26 -13.57
CA ILE A 187 -8.22 -4.48 -13.73
C ILE A 187 -9.21 -5.36 -14.51
N PRO A 188 -10.22 -5.97 -13.86
CA PRO A 188 -11.23 -6.76 -14.56
C PRO A 188 -11.99 -5.91 -15.58
N GLU A 189 -12.51 -6.53 -16.63
CA GLU A 189 -13.20 -5.79 -17.70
C GLU A 189 -14.50 -5.13 -17.25
N GLU A 190 -15.17 -5.72 -16.27
CA GLU A 190 -16.49 -5.30 -15.80
C GLU A 190 -16.46 -4.35 -14.59
N THR A 191 -15.27 -3.97 -14.10
CA THR A 191 -15.16 -3.13 -12.89
C THR A 191 -15.60 -1.70 -13.20
N ALA A 192 -16.83 -1.34 -12.81
CA ALA A 192 -17.38 0.01 -12.97
C ALA A 192 -16.73 1.04 -12.02
N SER A 193 -16.32 0.61 -10.81
CA SER A 193 -15.52 1.40 -9.88
C SER A 193 -14.87 0.49 -8.83
N PRO A 194 -13.55 0.54 -8.64
CA PRO A 194 -12.91 -0.24 -7.59
C PRO A 194 -13.19 0.38 -6.23
N THR A 195 -13.80 -0.40 -5.33
CA THR A 195 -14.04 -0.01 -3.93
C THR A 195 -12.82 -0.24 -3.04
N THR A 196 -11.89 -1.12 -3.46
CA THR A 196 -10.68 -1.46 -2.72
C THR A 196 -9.51 -1.66 -3.68
N ILE A 197 -8.30 -1.39 -3.24
CA ILE A 197 -7.12 -1.55 -4.11
C ILE A 197 -6.89 -3.00 -4.56
N GLN A 198 -7.29 -3.99 -3.74
CA GLN A 198 -7.16 -5.42 -4.04
C GLN A 198 -7.97 -5.87 -5.25
N SER A 199 -9.03 -5.14 -5.61
CA SER A 199 -9.81 -5.48 -6.79
C SER A 199 -9.13 -5.06 -8.09
N VAL A 200 -8.09 -4.22 -8.01
CA VAL A 200 -7.36 -3.68 -9.16
C VAL A 200 -5.87 -4.01 -9.17
N GLN A 201 -5.34 -4.65 -8.12
CA GLN A 201 -3.96 -5.06 -8.06
C GLN A 201 -3.72 -6.27 -7.13
N GLU A 202 -2.75 -7.08 -7.49
CA GLU A 202 -2.00 -7.95 -6.58
C GLU A 202 -0.80 -7.17 -6.07
N ASN A 203 -0.69 -7.03 -4.74
CA ASN A 203 0.45 -6.36 -4.11
C ASN A 203 0.88 -7.16 -2.87
N GLN A 204 1.99 -7.85 -3.01
CA GLN A 204 2.69 -8.50 -1.91
C GLN A 204 3.98 -7.74 -1.64
N HIS A 205 4.17 -7.29 -0.41
CA HIS A 205 5.40 -6.63 0.02
C HIS A 205 5.87 -7.25 1.33
N VAL A 206 7.08 -7.79 1.33
CA VAL A 206 7.70 -8.45 2.48
C VAL A 206 9.10 -7.90 2.68
N ILE A 207 9.39 -7.45 3.89
CA ILE A 207 10.74 -7.13 4.35
C ILE A 207 11.21 -8.25 5.27
N ILE A 208 12.46 -8.65 5.16
CA ILE A 208 13.06 -9.63 6.06
C ILE A 208 14.32 -9.01 6.66
N ILE A 209 14.40 -8.91 7.97
CA ILE A 209 15.56 -8.40 8.70
C ILE A 209 16.04 -9.48 9.68
N LEU A 210 17.26 -9.99 9.46
CA LEU A 210 17.86 -11.03 10.29
C LEU A 210 19.01 -10.44 11.11
N TYR A 211 18.75 -10.21 12.40
CA TYR A 211 19.69 -9.57 13.30
C TYR A 211 20.81 -10.53 13.72
N PRO A 212 22.06 -10.06 13.86
CA PRO A 212 23.17 -10.90 14.31
C PRO A 212 23.02 -11.35 15.76
N ASP A 213 22.37 -10.53 16.59
CA ASP A 213 22.17 -10.74 18.02
C ASP A 213 20.95 -9.95 18.54
N ARG A 214 20.59 -10.25 19.79
CA ARG A 214 19.50 -9.60 20.53
C ARG A 214 19.72 -8.09 20.70
N ALA A 215 20.94 -7.66 21.00
CA ALA A 215 21.22 -6.25 21.28
C ALA A 215 20.97 -5.37 20.05
N THR A 216 21.24 -5.91 18.85
CA THR A 216 20.96 -5.26 17.58
C THR A 216 19.47 -5.21 17.30
N ALA A 217 18.74 -6.30 17.57
CA ALA A 217 17.28 -6.35 17.44
C ALA A 217 16.60 -5.34 18.37
N GLU A 218 17.02 -5.22 19.63
CA GLU A 218 16.47 -4.23 20.56
C GLU A 218 16.70 -2.80 20.09
N LYS A 219 17.88 -2.50 19.52
CA LYS A 219 18.15 -1.18 18.92
C LYS A 219 17.28 -0.88 17.70
N SER A 220 16.92 -1.88 16.90
CA SER A 220 16.06 -1.67 15.73
C SER A 220 14.65 -1.19 16.08
N ALA A 221 14.17 -1.46 17.29
CA ALA A 221 12.81 -1.11 17.70
C ALA A 221 12.54 0.41 17.61
N GLN A 222 13.56 1.25 17.76
CA GLN A 222 13.42 2.70 17.61
C GLN A 222 13.03 3.15 16.18
N PHE A 223 13.13 2.26 15.18
CA PHE A 223 12.83 2.54 13.78
C PHE A 223 11.41 2.17 13.35
N TYR A 224 10.60 1.52 14.18
CA TYR A 224 9.24 1.09 13.80
C TYR A 224 8.38 2.23 13.24
N HIS A 225 8.39 3.40 13.86
CA HIS A 225 7.66 4.56 13.37
C HIS A 225 8.19 5.09 12.02
N HIS A 226 9.48 4.89 11.72
CA HIS A 226 10.06 5.22 10.43
C HIS A 226 9.62 4.22 9.35
N TRP A 227 9.65 2.92 9.64
CA TRP A 227 9.17 1.87 8.75
C TRP A 227 7.68 2.04 8.44
N LEU A 228 6.88 2.30 9.47
CA LEU A 228 5.44 2.57 9.35
C LEU A 228 5.17 3.75 8.40
N ARG A 229 5.98 4.81 8.42
CA ARG A 229 5.84 5.93 7.48
C ARG A 229 6.37 5.60 6.09
N LEU A 230 7.54 4.98 5.99
CA LEU A 230 8.17 4.62 4.71
C LEU A 230 7.24 3.75 3.86
N PHE A 231 6.69 2.68 4.45
CA PHE A 231 5.80 1.79 3.71
C PHE A 231 4.45 2.45 3.39
N SER A 232 3.97 3.40 4.21
CA SER A 232 2.76 4.17 3.89
C SER A 232 2.91 4.95 2.58
N TYR A 233 4.06 5.61 2.36
CA TYR A 233 4.33 6.35 1.14
C TYR A 233 4.42 5.42 -0.07
N ARG A 234 5.10 4.28 0.09
CA ARG A 234 5.17 3.23 -0.94
C ARG A 234 3.77 2.78 -1.39
N HIS A 235 2.88 2.49 -0.45
CA HIS A 235 1.53 2.02 -0.79
C HIS A 235 0.64 3.13 -1.36
N LYS A 236 0.80 4.38 -0.92
CA LYS A 236 0.13 5.52 -1.56
C LYS A 236 0.52 5.69 -3.03
N ILE A 237 1.82 5.53 -3.34
CA ILE A 237 2.31 5.58 -4.72
C ILE A 237 1.67 4.48 -5.56
N LEU A 238 1.69 3.23 -5.07
CA LEU A 238 1.09 2.10 -5.78
C LEU A 238 -0.42 2.26 -5.96
N TRP A 239 -1.10 2.77 -4.93
CA TRP A 239 -2.53 3.05 -4.96
C TRP A 239 -2.87 4.10 -6.02
N ALA A 240 -2.15 5.22 -6.03
CA ALA A 240 -2.34 6.29 -7.01
C ALA A 240 -2.02 5.81 -8.43
N TYR A 241 -0.99 4.98 -8.59
CA TYR A 241 -0.66 4.38 -9.88
C TYR A 241 -1.74 3.42 -10.39
N ALA A 242 -2.30 2.55 -9.54
CA ALA A 242 -3.42 1.70 -9.94
C ALA A 242 -4.66 2.53 -10.31
N ARG A 243 -4.96 3.56 -9.52
CA ARG A 243 -6.06 4.50 -9.81
C ARG A 243 -5.85 5.21 -11.14
N SER A 244 -4.63 5.61 -11.48
CA SER A 244 -4.32 6.26 -12.76
C SER A 244 -4.59 5.32 -13.94
N GLN A 245 -4.23 4.04 -13.82
CA GLN A 245 -4.49 3.04 -14.87
C GLN A 245 -5.98 2.72 -15.00
N PHE A 246 -6.71 2.72 -13.89
CA PHE A 246 -8.17 2.61 -13.91
C PHE A 246 -8.82 3.80 -14.64
N LEU A 247 -8.47 5.04 -14.27
CA LEU A 247 -8.99 6.26 -14.89
C LEU A 247 -8.70 6.30 -16.40
N LYS A 248 -7.48 5.93 -16.81
CA LYS A 248 -7.10 5.79 -18.22
C LYS A 248 -8.04 4.84 -18.97
N ARG A 249 -8.35 3.68 -18.38
CA ARG A 249 -9.26 2.71 -18.98
C ARG A 249 -10.68 3.28 -19.12
N THR A 250 -11.20 3.90 -18.06
CA THR A 250 -12.52 4.52 -18.06
C THR A 250 -12.63 5.60 -19.15
N MET A 251 -11.63 6.48 -19.26
CA MET A 251 -11.60 7.52 -20.30
C MET A 251 -11.51 6.94 -21.71
N LYS A 252 -10.77 5.84 -21.92
CA LYS A 252 -10.74 5.15 -23.22
C LYS A 252 -12.12 4.62 -23.62
N ASN A 253 -12.83 3.99 -22.69
CA ASN A 253 -14.19 3.50 -22.95
C ASN A 253 -15.14 4.65 -23.28
N ARG A 254 -15.09 5.76 -22.52
CA ARG A 254 -15.88 6.96 -22.81
C ARG A 254 -15.56 7.57 -24.16
N SER A 255 -14.30 7.52 -24.59
CA SER A 255 -13.92 8.00 -25.92
C SER A 255 -14.64 7.21 -27.01
N THR A 256 -14.82 5.90 -26.84
CA THR A 256 -15.59 5.06 -27.75
C THR A 256 -17.08 5.43 -27.74
N ASP A 257 -17.66 5.70 -26.56
CA ASP A 257 -19.05 6.14 -26.45
C ASP A 257 -19.28 7.50 -27.15
N LEU A 258 -18.34 8.43 -27.01
CA LEU A 258 -18.38 9.73 -27.68
C LEU A 258 -18.30 9.60 -29.21
N ASP A 259 -17.49 8.68 -29.73
CA ASP A 259 -17.45 8.38 -31.16
C ASP A 259 -18.79 7.84 -31.68
N GLN A 260 -19.50 7.02 -30.89
CA GLN A 260 -20.83 6.52 -31.21
C GLN A 260 -21.90 7.64 -31.17
N HIS A 261 -21.83 8.52 -30.16
CA HIS A 261 -22.69 9.69 -30.10
C HIS A 261 -22.49 10.59 -31.31
N ARG A 262 -21.24 10.86 -31.72
CA ARG A 262 -20.94 11.63 -32.94
C ARG A 262 -21.60 11.02 -34.18
N GLN A 263 -21.45 9.72 -34.41
CA GLN A 263 -22.08 9.04 -35.54
C GLN A 263 -23.61 9.19 -35.50
N SER A 264 -24.20 9.08 -34.32
CA SER A 264 -25.64 9.24 -34.12
C SER A 264 -26.12 10.67 -34.40
N ILE A 265 -25.34 11.70 -34.01
CA ILE A 265 -25.67 13.11 -34.29
C ILE A 265 -25.69 13.36 -35.80
N SER A 266 -24.64 12.94 -36.53
CA SER A 266 -24.57 13.08 -37.98
C SER A 266 -25.74 12.41 -38.72
N GLN A 267 -26.14 11.20 -38.27
CA GLN A 267 -27.29 10.48 -38.83
C GLN A 267 -28.62 11.18 -38.53
N ASN A 268 -28.80 11.70 -37.32
CA ASN A 268 -30.04 12.35 -36.90
C ASN A 268 -30.23 13.75 -37.49
N GLN A 269 -29.14 14.47 -37.81
CA GLN A 269 -29.19 15.70 -38.61
C GLN A 269 -29.69 15.43 -40.03
N THR A 270 -29.17 14.37 -40.65
CA THR A 270 -29.57 13.97 -42.00
C THR A 270 -31.06 13.57 -42.08
N ASN A 271 -31.59 12.96 -41.02
CA ASN A 271 -32.98 12.49 -40.96
C ASN A 271 -33.95 13.44 -40.18
N TYR A 272 -33.48 14.64 -39.80
CA TYR A 272 -34.19 15.67 -39.03
C TYR A 272 -35.07 15.15 -37.88
N GLN A 273 -34.45 14.50 -36.88
CA GLN A 273 -35.13 14.01 -35.68
C GLN A 273 -34.80 14.87 -34.44
N GLU A 274 -35.41 16.07 -34.35
CA GLU A 274 -35.09 17.12 -33.37
C GLU A 274 -34.97 16.61 -31.92
N LYS A 275 -35.95 15.84 -31.43
CA LYS A 275 -35.95 15.32 -30.05
C LYS A 275 -34.75 14.39 -29.80
N LYS A 276 -34.45 13.46 -30.71
CA LYS A 276 -33.31 12.55 -30.58
C LYS A 276 -31.98 13.27 -30.71
N LEU A 277 -31.92 14.32 -31.54
CA LEU A 277 -30.75 15.17 -31.67
C LEU A 277 -30.45 15.86 -30.34
N ARG A 278 -31.45 16.49 -29.72
CA ARG A 278 -31.33 17.14 -28.42
C ARG A 278 -30.88 16.17 -27.32
N ASP A 279 -31.50 15.01 -27.22
CA ASP A 279 -31.14 13.98 -26.21
C ASP A 279 -29.70 13.46 -26.41
N THR A 280 -29.23 13.38 -27.66
CA THR A 280 -27.87 12.95 -27.97
C THR A 280 -26.84 14.03 -27.66
N LEU A 281 -27.16 15.30 -27.91
CA LEU A 281 -26.30 16.44 -27.54
C LEU A 281 -26.12 16.56 -26.03
N VAL A 282 -27.19 16.40 -25.24
CA VAL A 282 -27.10 16.41 -23.76
C VAL A 282 -26.16 15.30 -23.27
N ARG A 283 -26.33 14.07 -23.77
CA ARG A 283 -25.46 12.94 -23.40
C ARG A 283 -23.99 13.16 -23.80
N ALA A 284 -23.75 13.76 -24.97
CA ALA A 284 -22.40 14.12 -25.41
C ALA A 284 -21.76 15.18 -24.48
N GLN A 285 -22.51 16.21 -24.08
CA GLN A 285 -22.07 17.24 -23.14
C GLN A 285 -21.75 16.66 -21.76
N ASP A 286 -22.62 15.80 -21.22
CA ASP A 286 -22.38 15.11 -19.96
C ASP A 286 -21.13 14.22 -20.04
N SER A 287 -20.92 13.56 -21.18
CA SER A 287 -19.74 12.71 -21.41
C SER A 287 -18.44 13.53 -21.46
N ILE A 288 -18.44 14.69 -22.15
CA ILE A 288 -17.30 15.63 -22.17
C ILE A 288 -17.00 16.14 -20.76
N LYS A 289 -18.03 16.55 -20.01
CA LYS A 289 -17.88 17.04 -18.64
C LYS A 289 -17.23 15.99 -17.74
N ASN A 290 -17.74 14.76 -17.78
CA ASN A 290 -17.19 13.66 -16.98
C ASN A 290 -15.76 13.30 -17.41
N TYR A 291 -15.48 13.27 -18.72
CA TYR A 291 -14.13 13.06 -19.24
C TYR A 291 -13.14 14.11 -18.71
N THR A 292 -13.56 15.39 -18.72
CA THR A 292 -12.75 16.50 -18.21
C THR A 292 -12.43 16.33 -16.72
N ILE A 293 -13.42 15.94 -15.91
CA ILE A 293 -13.22 15.66 -14.49
C ILE A 293 -12.23 14.50 -14.30
N GLU A 294 -12.40 13.40 -15.04
CA GLU A 294 -11.53 12.22 -14.97
C GLU A 294 -10.09 12.54 -15.42
N LEU A 295 -9.91 13.43 -16.38
CA LEU A 295 -8.60 13.89 -16.82
C LEU A 295 -7.88 14.67 -15.71
N TYR A 296 -8.57 15.59 -15.03
CA TYR A 296 -8.01 16.28 -13.86
C TYR A 296 -7.70 15.31 -12.72
N GLN A 297 -8.54 14.30 -12.50
CA GLN A 297 -8.26 13.26 -11.51
C GLN A 297 -7.03 12.43 -11.86
N LEU A 298 -6.78 12.16 -13.15
CA LEU A 298 -5.58 11.46 -13.63
C LEU A 298 -4.33 12.29 -13.35
N GLU A 299 -4.34 13.58 -13.70
CA GLU A 299 -3.23 14.50 -13.41
C GLU A 299 -2.98 14.60 -11.89
N PHE A 300 -4.04 14.64 -11.09
CA PHE A 300 -3.96 14.64 -9.64
C PHE A 300 -3.27 13.38 -9.09
N GLN A 301 -3.48 12.19 -9.68
CA GLN A 301 -2.75 10.98 -9.28
C GLN A 301 -1.23 11.12 -9.49
N GLY A 302 -0.81 11.84 -10.53
CA GLY A 302 0.61 12.16 -10.76
C GLY A 302 1.20 12.95 -9.60
N GLY A 303 0.52 14.01 -9.17
CA GLY A 303 0.95 14.82 -8.02
C GLY A 303 0.99 14.03 -6.71
N ILE A 304 0.06 13.10 -6.47
CA ILE A 304 0.11 12.20 -5.31
C ILE A 304 1.40 11.37 -5.33
N ILE A 305 1.76 10.81 -6.50
CA ILE A 305 2.96 9.99 -6.63
C ILE A 305 4.22 10.83 -6.38
N GLU A 306 4.31 12.03 -6.95
CA GLU A 306 5.47 12.92 -6.76
C GLU A 306 5.70 13.27 -5.28
N ILE A 307 4.65 13.70 -4.58
CA ILE A 307 4.74 14.06 -3.16
C ILE A 307 5.15 12.86 -2.32
N ASN A 308 4.54 11.70 -2.55
CA ASN A 308 4.84 10.50 -1.77
C ASN A 308 6.22 9.91 -2.12
N LEU A 309 6.69 10.06 -3.37
CA LEU A 309 8.05 9.68 -3.74
C LEU A 309 9.07 10.55 -2.99
N SER A 310 8.87 11.87 -2.98
CA SER A 310 9.74 12.78 -2.23
C SER A 310 9.74 12.46 -0.73
N ASN A 311 8.58 12.16 -0.16
CA ASN A 311 8.47 11.77 1.25
C ASN A 311 9.13 10.41 1.55
N TYR A 312 9.03 9.46 0.62
CA TYR A 312 9.68 8.16 0.69
C TYR A 312 11.20 8.32 0.70
N GLU A 313 11.76 9.07 -0.25
CA GLU A 313 13.20 9.34 -0.36
C GLU A 313 13.74 10.03 0.89
N LYS A 314 13.09 11.11 1.36
CA LYS A 314 13.47 11.81 2.60
C LYS A 314 13.40 10.92 3.83
N ARG A 315 12.39 10.04 3.92
CA ARG A 315 12.26 9.10 5.04
C ARG A 315 13.36 8.06 5.00
N LEU A 316 13.70 7.55 3.82
CA LEU A 316 14.79 6.61 3.63
C LEU A 316 16.15 7.23 4.00
N GLU A 317 16.40 8.47 3.57
CA GLU A 317 17.56 9.27 3.96
C GLU A 317 17.63 9.42 5.49
N THR A 318 16.52 9.78 6.14
CA THR A 318 16.45 9.89 7.61
C THR A 318 16.77 8.56 8.31
N ILE A 319 16.26 7.43 7.80
CA ILE A 319 16.57 6.10 8.36
C ILE A 319 18.08 5.84 8.23
N ASN A 320 18.62 6.06 7.04
CA ASN A 320 20.02 5.82 6.73
C ASN A 320 20.97 6.70 7.57
N GLU A 321 20.70 8.00 7.72
CA GLU A 321 21.49 8.90 8.57
C GLU A 321 21.50 8.44 10.04
N ARG A 322 20.32 8.08 10.57
CA ARG A 322 20.18 7.64 11.97
C ARG A 322 20.85 6.29 12.20
N SER A 323 20.83 5.41 11.23
CA SER A 323 21.40 4.07 11.36
C SER A 323 22.91 4.09 11.13
N GLN A 324 23.41 4.89 10.19
CA GLN A 324 24.84 5.15 9.98
C GLN A 324 25.54 5.77 11.19
N ALA A 325 24.83 6.57 11.99
CA ALA A 325 25.33 7.07 13.27
C ALA A 325 25.61 5.94 14.29
N ILE A 326 25.06 4.74 14.07
CA ILE A 326 25.25 3.56 14.92
C ILE A 326 26.27 2.60 14.30
N VAL A 327 26.09 2.25 13.02
CA VAL A 327 26.95 1.33 12.27
C VAL A 327 26.78 1.57 10.76
N ALA A 328 27.80 1.26 9.97
CA ALA A 328 27.71 1.38 8.51
C ALA A 328 26.55 0.54 7.96
N ASP A 329 25.66 1.19 7.22
CA ASP A 329 24.45 0.60 6.66
C ASP A 329 24.38 0.77 5.15
N ASN A 330 23.62 -0.13 4.51
CA ASN A 330 23.35 -0.08 3.10
C ASN A 330 21.89 -0.43 2.83
N LEU A 331 21.06 0.59 2.61
CA LEU A 331 19.63 0.46 2.30
C LEU A 331 19.34 0.58 0.80
N SER A 332 20.33 0.36 -0.08
CA SER A 332 20.16 0.43 -1.54
C SER A 332 19.15 -0.58 -2.08
N CYS A 333 18.71 -1.56 -1.28
CA CYS A 333 17.65 -2.49 -1.67
C CYS A 333 16.35 -1.77 -2.07
N PHE A 334 16.10 -0.58 -1.50
CA PHE A 334 14.92 0.23 -1.78
C PHE A 334 15.01 1.08 -3.05
N ASP A 335 16.21 1.24 -3.64
CA ASP A 335 16.43 2.12 -4.80
C ASP A 335 15.68 1.65 -6.05
N LYS A 336 15.47 0.33 -6.16
CA LYS A 336 14.75 -0.26 -7.29
C LYS A 336 13.30 0.25 -7.37
N PHE A 337 12.65 0.44 -6.22
CA PHE A 337 11.32 1.01 -6.17
C PHE A 337 11.33 2.49 -6.59
N ILE A 338 12.26 3.29 -6.07
CA ILE A 338 12.42 4.71 -6.45
C ILE A 338 12.57 4.82 -7.97
N LYS A 339 13.49 4.04 -8.55
CA LYS A 339 13.71 4.02 -10.00
C LYS A 339 12.48 3.61 -10.78
N LEU A 340 11.74 2.58 -10.33
CA LEU A 340 10.51 2.15 -10.97
C LEU A 340 9.46 3.27 -11.00
N VAL A 341 9.29 4.00 -9.90
CA VAL A 341 8.32 5.10 -9.82
C VAL A 341 8.70 6.23 -10.77
N THR A 342 9.97 6.65 -10.74
CA THR A 342 10.50 7.74 -11.57
C THR A 342 10.48 7.40 -13.05
N ASP A 343 11.08 6.27 -13.44
CA ASP A 343 11.31 5.93 -14.83
C ASP A 343 10.05 5.42 -15.54
N LYS A 344 9.08 4.88 -14.78
CA LYS A 344 7.88 4.26 -15.34
C LYS A 344 6.60 4.96 -14.91
N TYR A 345 6.27 4.98 -13.63
CA TYR A 345 4.92 5.36 -13.20
C TYR A 345 4.61 6.83 -13.49
N LEU A 346 5.50 7.74 -13.12
CA LEU A 346 5.35 9.17 -13.39
C LEU A 346 5.34 9.46 -14.89
N LEU A 347 6.30 8.89 -15.63
CA LEU A 347 6.38 9.05 -17.07
C LEU A 347 5.11 8.55 -17.78
N GLN A 348 4.59 7.39 -17.39
CA GLN A 348 3.39 6.81 -17.98
C GLN A 348 2.16 7.67 -17.74
N ILE A 349 1.96 8.17 -16.51
CA ILE A 349 0.83 9.05 -16.19
C ILE A 349 0.90 10.34 -16.99
N ALA A 350 2.08 10.98 -17.06
CA ALA A 350 2.27 12.20 -17.82
C ALA A 350 1.94 12.00 -19.30
N LYS A 351 2.41 10.89 -19.91
CA LYS A 351 2.13 10.57 -21.30
C LYS A 351 0.67 10.20 -21.54
N ASP A 352 0.05 9.50 -20.61
CA ASP A 352 -1.37 9.16 -20.69
C ASP A 352 -2.26 10.42 -20.61
N ALA A 353 -1.98 11.33 -19.67
CA ALA A 353 -2.68 12.61 -19.57
C ALA A 353 -2.53 13.46 -20.83
N GLU A 354 -1.30 13.58 -21.37
CA GLU A 354 -1.03 14.31 -22.62
C GLU A 354 -1.86 13.76 -23.79
N ASN A 355 -1.89 12.44 -23.94
CA ASN A 355 -2.63 11.78 -25.02
C ASN A 355 -4.15 11.94 -24.87
N LEU A 356 -4.68 11.75 -23.65
CA LEU A 356 -6.12 11.86 -23.38
C LEU A 356 -6.62 13.30 -23.52
N LYS A 357 -5.79 14.30 -23.18
CA LYS A 357 -6.09 15.71 -23.43
C LYS A 357 -6.23 16.02 -24.92
N ARG A 358 -5.38 15.43 -25.77
CA ARG A 358 -5.48 15.57 -27.23
C ARG A 358 -6.77 14.94 -27.77
N ILE A 359 -7.16 13.79 -27.23
CA ILE A 359 -8.42 13.11 -27.60
C ILE A 359 -9.62 13.97 -27.22
N LEU A 360 -9.66 14.50 -25.99
CA LEU A 360 -10.71 15.41 -25.54
C LEU A 360 -10.83 16.62 -26.48
N LYS A 361 -9.70 17.26 -26.81
CA LYS A 361 -9.69 18.43 -27.68
C LYS A 361 -10.25 18.13 -29.07
N LEU A 362 -9.86 17.00 -29.66
CA LEU A 362 -10.43 16.54 -30.93
C LEU A 362 -11.95 16.34 -30.84
N GLN A 363 -12.43 15.78 -29.74
CA GLN A 363 -13.86 15.52 -29.53
C GLN A 363 -14.66 16.81 -29.34
N GLU A 364 -14.16 17.77 -28.56
CA GLU A 364 -14.77 19.09 -28.40
C GLU A 364 -14.86 19.83 -29.74
N ASP A 365 -13.76 19.87 -30.50
CA ASP A 365 -13.71 20.55 -31.80
C ASP A 365 -14.68 19.89 -32.79
N THR A 366 -14.80 18.56 -32.75
CA THR A 366 -15.72 17.84 -33.64
C THR A 366 -17.19 18.05 -33.27
N ILE A 367 -17.54 18.08 -31.98
CA ILE A 367 -18.94 18.28 -31.55
C ILE A 367 -19.39 19.72 -31.80
N ASN A 368 -18.50 20.71 -31.64
CA ASN A 368 -18.83 22.13 -31.91
C ASN A 368 -19.03 22.45 -33.40
N VAL A 369 -18.54 21.61 -34.31
CA VAL A 369 -18.71 21.76 -35.77
C VAL A 369 -20.07 21.24 -36.26
N VAL A 370 -20.78 20.47 -35.43
CA VAL A 370 -22.04 19.79 -35.74
C VAL A 370 -23.20 20.56 -35.14
#